data_AF-A0A6F8TT11-F1
#
_entry.id   AF-A0A6F8TT11-F1
#
_cell.length_a   1.000
_cell.length_b   1.000
_cell.length_c   1.000
_cell.angle_alpha   90.00
_cell.angle_beta   90.00
_cell.angle_gamma   90.00
#
_symmetry.space_group_name_H-M   'P 1'
#
loop_
_entity.id
_entity.type
_entity.pdbx_description
1 polymer ?
#
loop_
_entity_poly.entity_id
_entity_poly.type
_entity_poly.pdbx_seq_one_letter_code
_entity_poly.pdbx_strand_id
1 'polypeptide(L)'
;MGEGIKLIKPTVRLEKEYYEYYAEWKASGEDMVPWVSKKDPSEFKELVQFLLDGQKPSAGQVPHSTYWLVTDSGRILGVVNIRHSLTNQLLRNGGHIGYGIRPSERRKGYARELLRLTLQKVHEMGMEEVLIVCDAWNEASKRTIMGENGKRTEDFVEEDGNVILRYWVKTYETAKNSMGREWMAFIPLSESDMDHYGPIAGSFSFVFQNEKVLLCYHSLRQQWELPAGKRENQETALACAIRELYEETGQKVDHLEFKGLMKIKRSSGEIQFNPVFSTEITALQPFVENDETSRIMLWDGKEEIGIVDSIDEKLIQIFLRGTR
;
A
#
# COMPACT_ATOMS: atom_id res chain seq x y z
N MET A 1 -5.99 -3.53 22.76
CA MET A 1 -5.39 -2.72 21.69
C MET A 1 -4.05 -3.35 21.37
N GLY A 2 -3.82 -3.76 20.12
CA GLY A 2 -2.55 -4.38 19.72
C GLY A 2 -1.43 -3.34 19.68
N GLU A 3 -0.20 -3.76 19.98
CA GLU A 3 0.99 -2.93 19.82
C GLU A 3 1.21 -2.58 18.35
N GLY A 4 1.54 -1.32 18.04
CA GLY A 4 1.81 -0.89 16.67
C GLY A 4 3.13 -1.45 16.14
N ILE A 5 3.21 -1.62 14.81
CA ILE A 5 4.40 -2.10 14.10
C ILE A 5 4.72 -1.18 12.92
N LYS A 6 6.01 -0.98 12.63
CA LYS A 6 6.47 -0.08 11.57
C LYS A 6 7.83 -0.51 11.00
N LEU A 7 8.12 -0.08 9.77
CA LEU A 7 9.46 -0.17 9.20
C LEU A 7 10.27 1.08 9.59
N ILE A 8 11.47 0.86 10.12
CA ILE A 8 12.43 1.93 10.40
C ILE A 8 13.76 1.67 9.69
N LYS A 9 14.54 2.74 9.47
CA LYS A 9 15.93 2.60 9.06
C LYS A 9 16.76 2.00 10.22
N PRO A 10 17.82 1.24 9.92
CA PRO A 10 18.79 0.78 10.90
C PRO A 10 19.27 1.93 11.78
N THR A 11 19.38 1.67 13.08
CA THR A 11 19.75 2.70 14.06
C THR A 11 20.57 2.12 15.19
N VAL A 12 21.56 2.88 15.65
CA VAL A 12 22.41 2.51 16.80
C VAL A 12 21.60 2.42 18.11
N ARG A 13 20.40 3.01 18.17
CA ARG A 13 19.56 3.02 19.38
C ARG A 13 19.00 1.66 19.78
N LEU A 14 18.94 0.71 18.86
CA LEU A 14 18.39 -0.64 19.09
C LEU A 14 19.48 -1.71 19.20
N GLU A 15 20.69 -1.34 19.63
CA GLU A 15 21.84 -2.24 19.77
C GLU A 15 21.53 -3.51 20.56
N LYS A 16 21.06 -3.34 21.80
CA LYS A 16 20.71 -4.47 22.67
C LYS A 16 19.69 -5.39 22.00
N GLU A 17 18.64 -4.81 21.43
CA GLU A 17 17.57 -5.56 20.77
C GLU A 17 18.07 -6.31 19.52
N TYR A 18 18.97 -5.70 18.74
CA TYR A 18 19.55 -6.35 17.57
C TYR A 18 20.43 -7.55 17.98
N TYR A 19 21.20 -7.45 19.06
CA TYR A 19 21.96 -8.59 19.58
C TYR A 19 21.06 -9.74 19.99
N GLU A 20 19.93 -9.47 20.66
CA GLU A 20 18.95 -10.50 21.01
C GLU A 20 18.31 -11.13 19.77
N TYR A 21 17.92 -10.32 18.78
CA TYR A 21 17.45 -10.79 17.48
C TYR A 21 18.49 -11.70 16.79
N TYR A 22 19.75 -11.29 16.75
CA TYR A 22 20.84 -12.03 16.10
C TYR A 22 21.13 -13.35 16.83
N ALA A 23 21.15 -13.33 18.16
CA ALA A 23 21.36 -14.51 18.99
C ALA A 23 20.28 -15.58 18.76
N GLU A 24 19.02 -15.18 18.59
CA GLU A 24 17.94 -16.13 18.28
C GLU A 24 18.11 -16.81 16.93
N TRP A 25 18.53 -16.08 15.89
CA TRP A 25 18.85 -16.69 14.60
C TRP A 25 20.02 -17.65 14.69
N LYS A 26 21.06 -17.29 15.45
CA LYS A 26 22.20 -18.20 15.69
C LYS A 26 21.77 -19.46 16.43
N ALA A 27 20.89 -19.33 17.43
CA ALA A 27 20.38 -20.44 18.22
C ALA A 27 19.44 -21.36 17.41
N SER A 28 18.72 -20.85 16.42
CA SER A 28 17.84 -21.67 15.59
C SER A 28 18.60 -22.59 14.63
N GLY A 29 19.87 -22.29 14.34
CA GLY A 29 20.70 -23.07 13.41
C GLY A 29 20.32 -22.91 11.93
N GLU A 30 19.35 -22.03 11.64
CA GLU A 30 18.91 -21.73 10.27
C GLU A 30 19.88 -20.77 9.57
N ASP A 31 19.87 -20.79 8.23
CA ASP A 31 20.56 -19.75 7.48
C ASP A 31 19.83 -18.40 7.64
N MET A 32 20.57 -17.37 8.05
CA MET A 32 19.98 -16.08 8.38
C MET A 32 19.64 -15.31 7.11
N VAL A 33 18.37 -14.92 6.99
CA VAL A 33 17.86 -14.14 5.86
C VAL A 33 17.24 -12.82 6.34
N PRO A 34 17.32 -11.73 5.56
CA PRO A 34 18.10 -11.59 4.31
C PRO A 34 19.61 -11.58 4.56
N TRP A 35 20.40 -11.68 3.49
CA TRP A 35 21.87 -11.80 3.53
C TRP A 35 22.56 -10.72 4.38
N VAL A 36 22.03 -9.49 4.42
CA VAL A 36 22.59 -8.39 5.23
C VAL A 36 22.57 -8.70 6.73
N SER A 37 21.61 -9.52 7.19
CA SER A 37 21.51 -9.91 8.60
C SER A 37 22.64 -10.84 9.02
N LYS A 38 23.31 -11.53 8.08
CA LYS A 38 24.44 -12.42 8.37
C LYS A 38 25.68 -11.69 8.88
N LYS A 39 25.81 -10.37 8.61
CA LYS A 39 26.98 -9.59 9.03
C LYS A 39 27.09 -9.60 10.55
N ASP A 40 28.30 -9.88 11.04
CA ASP A 40 28.59 -9.96 12.47
C ASP A 40 28.32 -8.61 13.16
N PRO A 41 27.54 -8.59 14.26
CA PRO A 41 27.19 -7.37 14.96
C PRO A 41 28.20 -6.92 16.02
N SER A 42 29.36 -7.59 16.17
CA SER A 42 30.35 -7.25 17.22
C SER A 42 30.73 -5.78 17.24
N GLU A 43 30.96 -5.17 16.07
CA GLU A 43 31.13 -3.71 15.90
C GLU A 43 29.81 -3.08 15.45
N PHE A 44 28.85 -2.91 16.38
CA PHE A 44 27.46 -2.58 16.03
C PHE A 44 27.29 -1.27 15.26
N LYS A 45 28.08 -0.24 15.59
CA LYS A 45 28.06 1.04 14.84
C LYS A 45 28.49 0.86 13.40
N GLU A 46 29.51 0.03 13.15
CA GLU A 46 29.97 -0.27 11.79
C GLU A 46 28.95 -1.13 11.03
N LEU A 47 28.27 -2.06 11.71
CA LEU A 47 27.14 -2.78 11.13
C LEU A 47 26.04 -1.81 10.69
N VAL A 48 25.59 -0.90 11.56
CA VAL A 48 24.53 0.06 11.22
C VAL A 48 24.97 0.94 10.04
N GLN A 49 26.22 1.41 10.04
CA GLN A 49 26.75 2.22 8.94
C GLN A 49 26.75 1.42 7.62
N PHE A 50 27.21 0.17 7.63
CA PHE A 50 27.15 -0.73 6.48
C PHE A 50 25.73 -0.90 5.93
N LEU A 51 24.73 -1.07 6.81
CA LEU A 51 23.34 -1.23 6.38
C LEU A 51 22.76 0.06 5.76
N LEU A 52 23.21 1.23 6.23
CA LEU A 52 22.80 2.53 5.70
C LEU A 52 23.49 2.87 4.37
N ASP A 53 24.74 2.46 4.20
CA ASP A 53 25.56 2.72 3.01
C ASP A 53 25.21 1.85 1.80
N GLY A 54 24.28 0.90 1.94
CA GLY A 54 23.81 0.04 0.84
C GLY A 54 23.31 0.79 -0.40
N GLN A 55 22.93 2.07 -0.27
CA GLN A 55 22.53 2.92 -1.39
C GLN A 55 23.71 3.47 -2.21
N LYS A 56 24.94 3.36 -1.70
CA LYS A 56 26.18 3.80 -2.36
C LYS A 56 27.08 2.58 -2.61
N PRO A 57 26.64 1.62 -3.44
CA PRO A 57 27.36 0.39 -3.64
C PRO A 57 28.73 0.61 -4.30
N SER A 58 29.64 -0.33 -4.08
CA SER A 58 30.86 -0.42 -4.88
C SER A 58 30.53 -0.83 -6.33
N ALA A 59 31.47 -0.64 -7.26
CA ALA A 59 31.28 -1.02 -8.66
C ALA A 59 30.87 -2.50 -8.79
N GLY A 60 29.80 -2.76 -9.56
CA GLY A 60 29.25 -4.11 -9.78
C GLY A 60 28.22 -4.58 -8.75
N GLN A 61 27.96 -3.81 -7.69
CA GLN A 61 26.89 -4.08 -6.74
C GLN A 61 25.64 -3.24 -7.05
N VAL A 62 24.47 -3.80 -6.74
CA VAL A 62 23.20 -3.11 -6.92
C VAL A 62 22.88 -2.27 -5.69
N PRO A 63 22.46 -1.00 -5.84
CA PRO A 63 22.01 -0.19 -4.72
C PRO A 63 20.86 -0.88 -3.98
N HIS A 64 20.90 -0.84 -2.66
CA HIS A 64 19.86 -1.44 -1.84
C HIS A 64 19.55 -0.61 -0.59
N SER A 65 18.38 -0.85 -0.02
CA SER A 65 17.95 -0.28 1.25
C SER A 65 17.58 -1.38 2.23
N THR A 66 18.05 -1.24 3.47
CA THR A 66 17.65 -2.13 4.57
C THR A 66 16.68 -1.40 5.50
N TYR A 67 15.66 -2.12 5.98
CA TYR A 67 14.74 -1.66 7.01
C TYR A 67 14.52 -2.76 8.05
N TRP A 68 14.21 -2.35 9.27
CA TRP A 68 13.82 -3.25 10.36
C TRP A 68 12.33 -3.09 10.63
N LEU A 69 11.61 -4.21 10.71
CA LEU A 69 10.25 -4.23 11.23
C LEU A 69 10.35 -4.22 12.77
N VAL A 70 9.82 -3.17 13.37
CA VAL A 70 9.87 -2.96 14.82
C VAL A 70 8.49 -2.73 15.40
N THR A 71 8.28 -3.15 16.64
CA THR A 71 7.12 -2.74 17.43
C THR A 71 7.33 -1.34 18.02
N ASP A 72 6.26 -0.74 18.56
CA ASP A 72 6.36 0.54 19.26
C ASP A 72 7.20 0.49 20.54
N SER A 73 7.29 -0.65 21.23
CA SER A 73 8.27 -0.84 22.32
C SER A 73 9.71 -1.02 21.86
N GLY A 74 9.96 -1.06 20.55
CA GLY A 74 11.29 -1.16 19.96
C GLY A 74 11.77 -2.58 19.70
N ARG A 75 10.91 -3.61 19.86
CA ARG A 75 11.25 -5.00 19.57
C ARG A 75 11.48 -5.22 18.08
N ILE A 76 12.62 -5.80 17.68
CA ILE A 76 12.91 -6.13 16.28
C ILE A 76 12.25 -7.46 15.94
N LEU A 77 11.29 -7.41 15.01
CA LEU A 77 10.51 -8.55 14.54
C LEU A 77 11.09 -9.17 13.27
N GLY A 78 11.79 -8.39 12.46
CA GLY A 78 12.33 -8.86 11.20
C GLY A 78 13.13 -7.81 10.46
N VAL A 79 13.82 -8.25 9.41
CA VAL A 79 14.66 -7.41 8.55
C VAL A 79 14.24 -7.61 7.11
N VAL A 80 14.23 -6.52 6.35
CA VAL A 80 14.02 -6.53 4.90
C VAL A 80 15.16 -5.81 4.20
N ASN A 81 15.60 -6.39 3.09
CA ASN A 81 16.57 -5.81 2.17
C ASN A 81 15.89 -5.65 0.79
N ILE A 82 15.97 -4.44 0.26
CA ILE A 82 15.30 -4.01 -0.97
C ILE A 82 16.38 -3.61 -1.97
N ARG A 83 16.52 -4.35 -3.06
CA ARG A 83 17.39 -4.00 -4.19
C ARG A 83 16.65 -3.05 -5.14
N HIS A 84 17.31 -1.98 -5.56
CA HIS A 84 16.71 -0.92 -6.39
C HIS A 84 16.72 -1.25 -7.89
N SER A 85 17.46 -2.28 -8.29
CA SER A 85 17.45 -2.83 -9.64
C SER A 85 17.79 -4.33 -9.60
N LEU A 86 17.79 -5.01 -10.75
CA LEU A 86 18.20 -6.40 -10.84
C LEU A 86 19.21 -6.60 -11.96
N THR A 87 20.23 -7.40 -11.68
CA THR A 87 21.10 -7.99 -12.70
C THR A 87 20.42 -9.24 -13.30
N ASN A 88 20.98 -9.79 -14.38
CA ASN A 88 20.48 -11.05 -14.97
C ASN A 88 20.43 -12.19 -13.94
N GLN A 89 21.39 -12.24 -13.02
CA GLN A 89 21.39 -13.24 -11.95
C GLN A 89 20.25 -12.98 -10.96
N LEU A 90 20.10 -11.74 -10.49
CA LEU A 90 19.04 -11.39 -9.55
C LEU A 90 17.64 -11.56 -10.13
N LEU A 91 17.46 -11.38 -11.45
CA LEU A 91 16.22 -11.70 -12.15
C LEU A 91 15.87 -13.19 -12.11
N ARG A 92 16.86 -14.07 -12.02
CA ARG A 92 16.67 -15.53 -11.99
C ARG A 92 16.37 -16.03 -10.58
N ASN A 93 17.20 -15.68 -9.59
CA ASN A 93 17.10 -16.29 -8.26
C ASN A 93 17.22 -15.31 -7.07
N GLY A 94 17.29 -13.99 -7.31
CA GLY A 94 17.51 -13.01 -6.23
C GLY A 94 16.29 -12.17 -5.87
N GLY A 95 15.55 -11.70 -6.87
CA GLY A 95 14.46 -10.73 -6.70
C GLY A 95 14.90 -9.37 -6.14
N HIS A 96 13.94 -8.46 -6.00
CA HIS A 96 14.14 -7.14 -5.39
C HIS A 96 14.09 -7.23 -3.87
N ILE A 97 13.19 -8.03 -3.32
CA ILE A 97 12.92 -8.05 -1.88
C ILE A 97 13.37 -9.38 -1.28
N GLY A 98 14.28 -9.31 -0.32
CA GLY A 98 14.60 -10.41 0.59
C GLY A 98 14.23 -10.03 2.02
N TYR A 99 13.55 -10.91 2.75
CA TYR A 99 13.13 -10.65 4.13
C TYR A 99 13.26 -11.88 5.02
N GLY A 100 13.30 -11.64 6.32
CA GLY A 100 13.30 -12.68 7.34
C GLY A 100 12.70 -12.21 8.64
N ILE A 101 11.90 -13.10 9.25
CA ILE A 101 11.26 -12.87 10.56
C ILE A 101 12.05 -13.60 11.63
N ARG A 102 12.28 -12.88 12.74
CA ARG A 102 12.88 -13.38 13.97
C ARG A 102 12.26 -14.74 14.34
N PRO A 103 13.05 -15.79 14.63
CA PRO A 103 12.53 -17.14 14.86
C PRO A 103 11.40 -17.21 15.89
N SER A 104 11.51 -16.53 17.03
CA SER A 104 10.47 -16.52 18.08
C SER A 104 9.15 -15.83 17.68
N GLU A 105 9.17 -15.04 16.60
CA GLU A 105 8.05 -14.20 16.16
C GLU A 105 7.33 -14.76 14.92
N ARG A 106 7.74 -15.93 14.44
CA ARG A 106 7.10 -16.58 13.29
C ARG A 106 5.70 -17.10 13.63
N ARG A 107 4.88 -17.29 12.58
CA ARG A 107 3.48 -17.73 12.67
C ARG A 107 2.55 -16.75 13.40
N LYS A 108 2.97 -15.50 13.59
CA LYS A 108 2.16 -14.40 14.18
C LYS A 108 1.67 -13.38 13.14
N GLY A 109 1.84 -13.66 11.84
CA GLY A 109 1.43 -12.77 10.74
C GLY A 109 2.46 -11.71 10.33
N TYR A 110 3.56 -11.55 11.08
CA TYR A 110 4.53 -10.47 10.81
C TYR A 110 5.24 -10.53 9.46
N ALA A 111 5.38 -11.71 8.82
CA ALA A 111 5.93 -11.79 7.47
C ALA A 111 5.06 -11.06 6.45
N ARG A 112 3.73 -11.20 6.57
CA ARG A 112 2.77 -10.52 5.71
C ARG A 112 2.80 -9.01 5.93
N GLU A 113 2.78 -8.57 7.19
CA GLU A 113 2.84 -7.15 7.51
C GLU A 113 4.17 -6.51 7.08
N LEU A 114 5.30 -7.20 7.27
CA LEU A 114 6.59 -6.77 6.76
C LEU A 114 6.53 -6.58 5.24
N LEU A 115 6.01 -7.56 4.51
CA LEU A 115 5.93 -7.47 3.04
C LEU A 115 5.00 -6.34 2.61
N ARG A 116 3.81 -6.21 3.21
CA ARG A 116 2.84 -5.15 2.91
C ARG A 116 3.44 -3.74 3.11
N LEU A 117 4.10 -3.50 4.24
CA LEU A 117 4.79 -2.23 4.51
C LEU A 117 5.98 -2.02 3.56
N THR A 118 6.66 -3.10 3.16
CA THR A 118 7.77 -3.04 2.21
C THR A 118 7.26 -2.64 0.82
N LEU A 119 6.14 -3.18 0.35
CA LEU A 119 5.51 -2.83 -0.93
C LEU A 119 5.17 -1.34 -0.99
N GLN A 120 4.63 -0.78 0.10
CA GLN A 120 4.42 0.67 0.21
C GLN A 120 5.73 1.45 0.07
N LYS A 121 6.80 1.01 0.75
CA LYS A 121 8.11 1.67 0.64
C LYS A 121 8.74 1.59 -0.75
N VAL A 122 8.63 0.47 -1.46
CA VAL A 122 9.14 0.38 -2.84
C VAL A 122 8.28 1.17 -3.83
N HIS A 123 6.98 1.31 -3.57
CA HIS A 123 6.12 2.19 -4.35
C HIS A 123 6.54 3.66 -4.21
N GLU A 124 6.80 4.12 -2.98
CA GLU A 124 7.36 5.47 -2.72
C GLU A 124 8.71 5.70 -3.40
N MET A 125 9.49 4.63 -3.68
CA MET A 125 10.74 4.69 -4.45
C MET A 125 10.52 4.74 -5.97
N GLY A 126 9.27 4.75 -6.45
CA GLY A 126 8.92 4.80 -7.87
C GLY A 126 8.94 3.43 -8.58
N MET A 127 9.06 2.33 -7.84
CA MET A 127 8.99 0.98 -8.42
C MET A 127 7.52 0.55 -8.48
N GLU A 128 6.95 0.36 -9.66
CA GLU A 128 5.53 -0.05 -9.82
C GLU A 128 5.31 -1.56 -9.61
N GLU A 129 6.33 -2.36 -9.90
CA GLU A 129 6.30 -3.82 -9.74
C GLU A 129 7.66 -4.32 -9.27
N VAL A 130 7.64 -5.37 -8.44
CA VAL A 130 8.84 -6.01 -7.89
C VAL A 130 8.76 -7.52 -8.04
N LEU A 131 9.84 -8.11 -8.54
CA LEU A 131 10.09 -9.54 -8.45
C LEU A 131 10.43 -9.95 -7.02
N ILE A 132 9.71 -10.92 -6.48
CA ILE A 132 10.02 -11.62 -5.23
C ILE A 132 10.18 -13.11 -5.56
N VAL A 133 11.17 -13.74 -4.95
CA VAL A 133 11.49 -15.14 -5.19
C VAL A 133 11.53 -15.91 -3.89
N CYS A 134 11.27 -17.21 -3.96
CA CYS A 134 11.45 -18.12 -2.83
C CYS A 134 11.69 -19.55 -3.32
N ASP A 135 12.33 -20.36 -2.50
CA ASP A 135 12.50 -21.77 -2.81
C ASP A 135 11.15 -22.50 -2.89
N ALA A 136 11.06 -23.49 -3.78
CA ALA A 136 9.86 -24.28 -3.99
C ALA A 136 9.46 -25.12 -2.77
N TRP A 137 10.33 -25.32 -1.78
CA TRP A 137 9.96 -25.99 -0.53
C TRP A 137 9.45 -24.99 0.54
N ASN A 138 9.63 -23.68 0.34
CA ASN A 138 9.31 -22.65 1.34
C ASN A 138 7.83 -22.21 1.26
N GLU A 139 6.93 -23.06 1.75
CA GLU A 139 5.48 -22.81 1.77
C GLU A 139 5.07 -21.53 2.49
N ALA A 140 5.81 -21.12 3.53
CA ALA A 140 5.52 -19.90 4.28
C ALA A 140 5.71 -18.65 3.42
N SER A 141 6.82 -18.57 2.69
CA SER A 141 7.09 -17.47 1.76
C SER A 141 6.10 -17.49 0.59
N LYS A 142 5.75 -18.66 0.04
CA LYS A 142 4.74 -18.76 -1.02
C LYS A 142 3.40 -18.15 -0.58
N ARG A 143 2.90 -18.55 0.59
CA ARG A 143 1.63 -18.02 1.13
C ARG A 143 1.69 -16.52 1.38
N THR A 144 2.83 -16.03 1.87
CA THR A 144 3.05 -14.60 2.11
C THR A 144 3.02 -13.81 0.81
N ILE A 145 3.76 -14.25 -0.22
CA ILE A 145 3.85 -13.57 -1.52
C ILE A 145 2.51 -13.61 -2.26
N MET A 146 1.83 -14.76 -2.27
CA MET A 146 0.51 -14.88 -2.90
C MET A 146 -0.56 -14.06 -2.16
N GLY A 147 -0.46 -13.96 -0.83
CA GLY A 147 -1.36 -13.13 -0.02
C GLY A 147 -1.27 -11.63 -0.33
N GLU A 148 -0.17 -11.20 -0.96
CA GLU A 148 0.04 -9.84 -1.48
C GLU A 148 -0.10 -9.80 -3.02
N ASN A 149 -0.90 -10.70 -3.59
CA ASN A 149 -1.25 -10.75 -5.02
C ASN A 149 -0.07 -11.01 -5.98
N GLY A 150 0.96 -11.73 -5.52
CA GLY A 150 2.08 -12.12 -6.38
C GLY A 150 1.65 -13.01 -7.56
N LYS A 151 1.96 -12.56 -8.78
CA LYS A 151 1.73 -13.29 -10.03
C LYS A 151 2.93 -14.17 -10.35
N ARG A 152 2.73 -15.49 -10.32
CA ARG A 152 3.79 -16.46 -10.64
C ARG A 152 4.20 -16.34 -12.11
N THR A 153 5.51 -16.37 -12.36
CA THR A 153 6.13 -16.45 -13.70
C THR A 153 6.91 -17.76 -13.81
N GLU A 154 7.65 -17.96 -14.90
CA GLU A 154 8.49 -19.14 -15.09
C GLU A 154 9.46 -19.32 -13.93
N ASP A 155 9.45 -20.50 -13.33
CA ASP A 155 10.40 -20.88 -12.28
C ASP A 155 11.83 -20.92 -12.84
N PHE A 156 12.81 -20.84 -11.95
CA PHE A 156 14.21 -21.04 -12.28
C PHE A 156 14.75 -22.28 -11.56
N VAL A 157 15.48 -23.14 -12.26
CA VAL A 157 16.12 -24.32 -11.67
C VAL A 157 17.61 -24.05 -11.57
N GLU A 158 18.14 -24.12 -10.36
CA GLU A 158 19.56 -23.96 -10.07
C GLU A 158 20.34 -25.23 -10.46
N GLU A 159 21.68 -25.12 -10.55
CA GLU A 159 22.54 -26.23 -11.00
C GLU A 159 22.47 -27.46 -10.09
N ASP A 160 22.17 -27.26 -8.80
CA ASP A 160 21.99 -28.31 -7.81
C ASP A 160 20.58 -28.94 -7.81
N GLY A 161 19.70 -28.48 -8.71
CA GLY A 161 18.32 -28.92 -8.83
C GLY A 161 17.34 -28.19 -7.92
N ASN A 162 17.77 -27.21 -7.12
CA ASN A 162 16.86 -26.37 -6.34
C ASN A 162 15.95 -25.57 -7.29
N VAL A 163 14.66 -25.49 -6.97
CA VAL A 163 13.66 -24.80 -7.78
C VAL A 163 13.30 -23.49 -7.09
N ILE A 164 13.52 -22.38 -7.79
CA ILE A 164 13.17 -21.04 -7.35
C ILE A 164 11.86 -20.61 -8.00
N LEU A 165 10.85 -20.38 -7.17
CA LEU A 165 9.58 -19.82 -7.57
C LEU A 165 9.69 -18.31 -7.66
N ARG A 166 9.15 -17.73 -8.73
CA ARG A 166 9.30 -16.33 -9.10
C ARG A 166 7.94 -15.66 -9.21
N TYR A 167 7.77 -14.52 -8.55
CA TYR A 167 6.50 -13.80 -8.48
C TYR A 167 6.70 -12.31 -8.74
N TRP A 168 5.99 -11.77 -9.72
CA TRP A 168 5.87 -10.33 -9.89
C TRP A 168 4.74 -9.80 -9.02
N VAL A 169 5.06 -8.82 -8.18
CA VAL A 169 4.13 -8.22 -7.21
C VAL A 169 4.04 -6.73 -7.52
N LYS A 170 2.82 -6.24 -7.75
CA LYS A 170 2.60 -4.80 -7.85
C LYS A 170 2.79 -4.15 -6.50
N THR A 171 3.46 -3.01 -6.48
CA THR A 171 3.81 -2.30 -5.23
C THR A 171 2.67 -1.46 -4.68
N TYR A 172 1.63 -1.28 -5.49
CA TYR A 172 0.39 -0.62 -5.15
C TYR A 172 -0.74 -1.65 -5.17
N GLU A 173 -1.70 -1.49 -4.26
CA GLU A 173 -2.92 -2.29 -4.30
C GLU A 173 -3.63 -2.06 -5.63
N THR A 174 -4.03 -3.12 -6.33
CA THR A 174 -4.85 -2.97 -7.54
C THR A 174 -6.30 -3.18 -7.20
N ALA A 175 -7.15 -2.26 -7.61
CA ALA A 175 -8.58 -2.47 -7.73
C ALA A 175 -8.98 -2.22 -9.17
N LYS A 176 -9.91 -3.01 -9.71
CA LYS A 176 -10.52 -2.78 -11.00
C LYS A 176 -12.03 -2.85 -10.83
N ASN A 177 -12.75 -1.81 -11.22
CA ASN A 177 -14.20 -1.83 -11.11
C ASN A 177 -14.88 -2.40 -12.37
N SER A 178 -16.21 -2.52 -12.30
CA SER A 178 -17.06 -3.05 -13.37
C SER A 178 -16.93 -2.27 -14.69
N MET A 179 -16.56 -0.98 -14.62
CA MET A 179 -16.28 -0.12 -15.77
C MET A 179 -14.87 -0.32 -16.36
N GLY A 180 -14.07 -1.22 -15.80
CA GLY A 180 -12.71 -1.51 -16.24
C GLY A 180 -11.69 -0.42 -15.87
N ARG A 181 -12.03 0.49 -14.95
CA ARG A 181 -11.07 1.47 -14.40
C ARG A 181 -10.20 0.79 -13.37
N GLU A 182 -8.90 1.08 -13.38
CA GLU A 182 -7.91 0.49 -12.47
C GLU A 182 -7.36 1.55 -11.52
N TRP A 183 -7.43 1.27 -10.23
CA TRP A 183 -6.78 2.06 -9.19
C TRP A 183 -5.27 2.00 -9.37
N MET A 184 -4.61 3.16 -9.31
CA MET A 184 -3.15 3.22 -9.29
C MET A 184 -2.62 3.75 -7.97
N ALA A 185 -3.10 4.92 -7.51
CA ALA A 185 -2.60 5.56 -6.31
C ALA A 185 -3.52 6.67 -5.80
N PHE A 186 -3.34 7.04 -4.54
CA PHE A 186 -3.75 8.33 -4.01
C PHE A 186 -2.49 9.19 -3.81
N ILE A 187 -2.49 10.40 -4.35
CA ILE A 187 -1.37 11.33 -4.29
C ILE A 187 -1.79 12.50 -3.40
N PRO A 188 -1.35 12.57 -2.14
CA PRO A 188 -1.60 13.74 -1.29
C PRO A 188 -0.76 14.92 -1.79
N LEU A 189 -1.41 16.05 -2.09
CA LEU A 189 -0.77 17.30 -2.52
C LEU A 189 -1.62 18.52 -2.15
N SER A 190 -1.03 19.71 -2.23
CA SER A 190 -1.75 20.98 -2.05
C SER A 190 -2.60 21.29 -3.29
N GLU A 191 -3.74 21.97 -3.13
CA GLU A 191 -4.62 22.30 -4.27
C GLU A 191 -3.87 23.10 -5.37
N SER A 192 -2.92 23.96 -4.99
CA SER A 192 -2.09 24.71 -5.93
C SER A 192 -1.18 23.86 -6.82
N ASP A 193 -0.86 22.62 -6.41
CA ASP A 193 -0.02 21.71 -7.19
C ASP A 193 -0.85 20.83 -8.15
N MET A 194 -2.17 20.92 -8.11
CA MET A 194 -3.07 20.07 -8.90
C MET A 194 -2.84 20.24 -10.41
N ASP A 195 -2.58 21.46 -10.87
CA ASP A 195 -2.42 21.78 -12.30
C ASP A 195 -1.14 21.19 -12.93
N HIS A 196 -0.22 20.65 -12.12
CA HIS A 196 0.92 19.87 -12.63
C HIS A 196 0.52 18.46 -13.11
N TYR A 197 -0.72 18.04 -12.87
CA TYR A 197 -1.26 16.75 -13.25
C TYR A 197 -2.33 16.90 -14.33
N GLY A 198 -2.43 15.90 -15.21
CA GLY A 198 -3.41 15.94 -16.28
C GLY A 198 -3.57 14.60 -17.00
N PRO A 199 -4.77 14.31 -17.55
CA PRO A 199 -5.98 15.13 -17.47
C PRO A 199 -6.65 15.06 -16.09
N ILE A 200 -7.06 16.23 -15.57
CA ILE A 200 -7.95 16.31 -14.42
C ILE A 200 -9.36 15.90 -14.87
N ALA A 201 -9.98 14.94 -14.19
CA ALA A 201 -11.29 14.40 -14.52
C ALA A 201 -12.36 14.92 -13.54
N GLY A 202 -13.37 14.09 -13.24
CA GLY A 202 -14.41 14.37 -12.25
C GLY A 202 -13.88 14.42 -10.81
N SER A 203 -14.68 14.95 -9.88
CA SER A 203 -14.30 15.08 -8.46
C SER A 203 -15.04 14.09 -7.58
N PHE A 204 -14.41 13.72 -6.46
CA PHE A 204 -14.96 12.83 -5.43
C PHE A 204 -15.10 13.58 -4.10
N SER A 205 -16.17 13.27 -3.37
CA SER A 205 -16.47 13.85 -2.06
C SER A 205 -16.43 12.76 -0.98
N PHE A 206 -15.39 12.78 -0.15
CA PHE A 206 -15.27 11.93 1.04
C PHE A 206 -15.92 12.63 2.25
N VAL A 207 -17.21 12.40 2.44
CA VAL A 207 -17.97 12.98 3.56
C VAL A 207 -18.09 11.96 4.69
N PHE A 208 -17.84 12.36 5.93
CA PHE A 208 -17.90 11.44 7.06
C PHE A 208 -18.57 12.05 8.30
N GLN A 209 -19.08 11.18 9.17
CA GLN A 209 -19.65 11.51 10.47
C GLN A 209 -19.26 10.40 11.46
N ASN A 210 -18.64 10.74 12.59
CA ASN A 210 -18.27 9.76 13.63
C ASN A 210 -17.53 8.52 13.07
N GLU A 211 -16.49 8.73 12.27
CA GLU A 211 -15.71 7.69 11.58
C GLU A 211 -16.49 6.83 10.56
N LYS A 212 -17.75 7.18 10.24
CA LYS A 212 -18.53 6.54 9.18
C LYS A 212 -18.55 7.40 7.93
N VAL A 213 -18.34 6.79 6.77
CA VAL A 213 -18.33 7.46 5.46
C VAL A 213 -19.72 7.45 4.83
N LEU A 214 -20.11 8.57 4.22
CA LEU A 214 -21.34 8.69 3.44
C LEU A 214 -21.16 7.98 2.09
N LEU A 215 -22.08 7.08 1.76
CA LEU A 215 -22.17 6.41 0.47
C LEU A 215 -23.55 6.62 -0.16
N CYS A 216 -23.60 6.67 -1.49
CA CYS A 216 -24.81 6.64 -2.32
C CYS A 216 -24.94 5.26 -3.00
N TYR A 217 -26.16 4.74 -3.10
CA TYR A 217 -26.45 3.51 -3.83
C TYR A 217 -26.89 3.84 -5.25
N HIS A 218 -26.05 3.53 -6.22
CA HIS A 218 -26.31 3.82 -7.62
C HIS A 218 -27.28 2.78 -8.21
N SER A 219 -28.45 3.23 -8.65
CA SER A 219 -29.57 2.37 -9.05
C SER A 219 -29.27 1.49 -10.27
N LEU A 220 -28.63 2.05 -11.31
CA LEU A 220 -28.28 1.29 -12.52
C LEU A 220 -27.11 0.32 -12.31
N ARG A 221 -26.09 0.72 -11.54
CA ARG A 221 -24.89 -0.09 -11.30
C ARG A 221 -25.07 -1.10 -10.15
N GLN A 222 -26.11 -0.93 -9.33
CA GLN A 222 -26.44 -1.80 -8.19
C GLN A 222 -25.29 -1.97 -7.20
N GLN A 223 -24.61 -0.86 -6.88
CA GLN A 223 -23.46 -0.83 -5.99
C GLN A 223 -23.44 0.47 -5.17
N TRP A 224 -22.74 0.44 -4.05
CA TRP A 224 -22.46 1.61 -3.20
C TRP A 224 -21.20 2.33 -3.68
N GLU A 225 -21.27 3.66 -3.71
CA GLU A 225 -20.22 4.53 -4.24
C GLU A 225 -20.04 5.76 -3.33
N LEU A 226 -18.86 6.38 -3.43
CA LEU A 226 -18.64 7.71 -2.90
C LEU A 226 -19.35 8.74 -3.79
N PRO A 227 -19.88 9.83 -3.23
CA PRO A 227 -20.48 10.87 -4.04
C PRO A 227 -19.46 11.47 -5.01
N ALA A 228 -19.72 11.35 -6.32
CA ALA A 228 -18.73 11.69 -7.33
C ALA A 228 -19.33 11.80 -8.73
N GLY A 229 -18.86 12.77 -9.50
CA GLY A 229 -19.28 12.88 -10.89
C GLY A 229 -18.36 13.72 -11.75
N LYS A 230 -18.79 13.95 -12.99
CA LYS A 230 -17.96 14.58 -14.01
C LYS A 230 -18.06 16.09 -13.89
N ARG A 231 -16.97 16.78 -14.22
CA ARG A 231 -17.02 18.23 -14.37
C ARG A 231 -17.92 18.60 -15.55
N GLU A 232 -18.76 19.58 -15.33
CA GLU A 232 -19.65 20.17 -16.32
C GLU A 232 -19.23 21.59 -16.66
N ASN A 233 -19.39 21.97 -17.93
CA ASN A 233 -19.08 23.31 -18.41
C ASN A 233 -17.64 23.74 -18.09
N GLN A 234 -17.45 24.90 -17.44
CA GLN A 234 -16.16 25.44 -16.99
C GLN A 234 -16.07 25.52 -15.46
N GLU A 235 -16.77 24.62 -14.75
CA GLU A 235 -16.76 24.63 -13.28
C GLU A 235 -15.40 24.21 -12.70
N THR A 236 -15.11 24.66 -11.48
CA THR A 236 -13.91 24.25 -10.74
C THR A 236 -14.05 22.82 -10.23
N ALA A 237 -12.94 22.16 -9.88
CA ALA A 237 -12.98 20.83 -9.26
C ALA A 237 -13.80 20.82 -7.95
N LEU A 238 -13.69 21.89 -7.15
CA LEU A 238 -14.47 22.06 -5.93
C LEU A 238 -15.97 22.25 -6.23
N ALA A 239 -16.32 23.08 -7.22
CA ALA A 239 -17.71 23.29 -7.60
C ALA A 239 -18.38 22.00 -8.08
N CYS A 240 -17.67 21.19 -8.87
CA CYS A 240 -18.11 19.85 -9.26
C CYS A 240 -18.34 18.95 -8.03
N ALA A 241 -17.40 18.90 -7.08
CA ALA A 241 -17.54 18.08 -5.88
C ALA A 241 -18.76 18.46 -5.02
N ILE A 242 -19.03 19.77 -4.88
CA ILE A 242 -20.19 20.29 -4.14
C ILE A 242 -21.50 19.95 -4.87
N ARG A 243 -21.55 20.15 -6.19
CA ARG A 243 -22.73 19.88 -7.01
C ARG A 243 -23.10 18.40 -6.98
N GLU A 244 -22.14 17.52 -7.28
CA GLU A 244 -22.35 16.07 -7.32
C GLU A 244 -22.74 15.52 -5.95
N LEU A 245 -22.08 15.99 -4.86
CA LEU A 245 -22.49 15.64 -3.51
C LEU A 245 -23.97 15.98 -3.26
N TYR A 246 -24.39 17.18 -3.64
CA TYR A 246 -25.77 17.60 -3.45
C TYR A 246 -26.76 16.83 -4.34
N GLU A 247 -26.44 16.65 -5.61
CA GLU A 247 -27.31 15.96 -6.58
C GLU A 247 -27.51 14.49 -6.19
N GLU A 248 -26.46 13.79 -5.79
CA GLU A 248 -26.54 12.36 -5.46
C GLU A 248 -27.06 12.09 -4.04
N THR A 249 -26.81 12.99 -3.08
CA THR A 249 -27.09 12.69 -1.66
C THR A 249 -27.98 13.69 -0.93
N GLY A 250 -28.31 14.82 -1.56
CA GLY A 250 -29.04 15.92 -0.94
C GLY A 250 -28.26 16.68 0.14
N GLN A 251 -26.99 16.33 0.38
CA GLN A 251 -26.17 16.94 1.43
C GLN A 251 -25.60 18.28 0.96
N LYS A 252 -25.87 19.34 1.72
CA LYS A 252 -25.23 20.65 1.56
C LYS A 252 -24.12 20.81 2.60
N VAL A 253 -22.96 21.29 2.17
CA VAL A 253 -21.80 21.50 3.04
C VAL A 253 -21.26 22.91 2.84
N ASP A 254 -20.80 23.52 3.93
CA ASP A 254 -20.23 24.88 3.90
C ASP A 254 -18.81 24.89 3.32
N HIS A 255 -18.10 23.76 3.43
CA HIS A 255 -16.71 23.64 3.04
C HIS A 255 -16.39 22.20 2.63
N LEU A 256 -15.47 22.07 1.67
CA LEU A 256 -14.83 20.82 1.27
C LEU A 256 -13.33 21.08 1.17
N GLU A 257 -12.54 20.32 1.92
CA GLU A 257 -11.09 20.44 1.92
C GLU A 257 -10.48 19.55 0.84
N PHE A 258 -9.64 20.09 -0.03
CA PHE A 258 -8.88 19.29 -0.99
C PHE A 258 -7.86 18.40 -0.27
N LYS A 259 -7.81 17.11 -0.62
CA LYS A 259 -6.91 16.13 0.01
C LYS A 259 -5.86 15.57 -0.93
N GLY A 260 -6.06 15.69 -2.24
CA GLY A 260 -5.14 15.17 -3.23
C GLY A 260 -5.83 14.64 -4.48
N LEU A 261 -5.07 13.86 -5.25
CA LEU A 261 -5.52 13.27 -6.50
C LEU A 261 -5.56 11.75 -6.42
N MET A 262 -6.70 11.18 -6.81
CA MET A 262 -6.81 9.77 -7.11
C MET A 262 -6.34 9.53 -8.56
N LYS A 263 -5.31 8.71 -8.74
CA LYS A 263 -4.76 8.31 -10.05
C LYS A 263 -5.44 7.03 -10.52
N ILE A 264 -6.11 7.10 -11.66
CA ILE A 264 -6.86 5.99 -12.26
C ILE A 264 -6.35 5.72 -13.67
N LYS A 265 -6.19 4.45 -14.03
CA LYS A 265 -6.01 4.01 -15.41
C LYS A 265 -7.35 3.58 -16.00
N ARG A 266 -7.77 4.20 -17.09
CA ARG A 266 -9.01 3.88 -17.81
C ARG A 266 -8.86 2.55 -18.55
N SER A 267 -10.00 1.98 -18.98
CA SER A 267 -10.03 0.77 -19.81
C SER A 267 -9.29 0.95 -21.16
N SER A 268 -9.21 2.19 -21.67
CA SER A 268 -8.40 2.57 -22.84
C SER A 268 -6.89 2.50 -22.60
N GLY A 269 -6.45 2.40 -21.34
CA GLY A 269 -5.06 2.46 -20.93
C GLY A 269 -4.55 3.86 -20.57
N GLU A 270 -5.35 4.90 -20.85
CA GLU A 270 -5.05 6.29 -20.48
C GLU A 270 -5.08 6.50 -18.96
N ILE A 271 -4.23 7.38 -18.46
CA ILE A 271 -4.23 7.79 -17.05
C ILE A 271 -5.10 9.04 -16.90
N GLN A 272 -5.87 9.13 -15.82
CA GLN A 272 -6.59 10.32 -15.41
C GLN A 272 -6.38 10.57 -13.91
N PHE A 273 -6.60 11.81 -13.49
CA PHE A 273 -6.49 12.25 -12.10
C PHE A 273 -7.81 12.84 -11.62
N ASN A 274 -8.34 12.33 -10.52
CA ASN A 274 -9.61 12.74 -9.94
C ASN A 274 -9.36 13.47 -8.61
N PRO A 275 -9.72 14.76 -8.50
CA PRO A 275 -9.67 15.51 -7.25
C PRO A 275 -10.52 14.84 -6.17
N VAL A 276 -9.95 14.69 -4.98
CA VAL A 276 -10.66 14.18 -3.81
C VAL A 276 -10.76 15.29 -2.78
N PHE A 277 -11.98 15.58 -2.38
CA PHE A 277 -12.29 16.52 -1.31
C PHE A 277 -12.86 15.78 -0.12
N SER A 278 -12.76 16.36 1.07
CA SER A 278 -13.38 15.78 2.27
C SER A 278 -13.97 16.83 3.20
N THR A 279 -14.97 16.43 3.97
CA THR A 279 -15.45 17.19 5.13
C THR A 279 -16.10 16.26 6.15
N GLU A 280 -16.12 16.71 7.40
CA GLU A 280 -16.95 16.12 8.44
C GLU A 280 -18.31 16.84 8.46
N ILE A 281 -19.39 16.07 8.65
CA ILE A 281 -20.75 16.61 8.86
C ILE A 281 -21.24 16.24 10.25
N THR A 282 -22.06 17.11 10.84
CA THR A 282 -22.63 16.87 12.18
C THR A 282 -23.89 16.00 12.14
N ALA A 283 -24.63 16.01 11.02
CA ALA A 283 -25.84 15.22 10.81
C ALA A 283 -26.16 15.11 9.32
N LEU A 284 -26.85 14.03 8.93
CA LEU A 284 -27.42 13.90 7.60
C LEU A 284 -28.63 14.80 7.42
N GLN A 285 -28.67 15.49 6.29
CA GLN A 285 -29.84 16.17 5.76
C GLN A 285 -30.78 15.17 5.06
N PRO A 286 -32.07 15.48 4.93
CA PRO A 286 -33.01 14.63 4.21
C PRO A 286 -32.56 14.34 2.78
N PHE A 287 -32.64 13.08 2.39
CA PHE A 287 -32.37 12.62 1.03
C PHE A 287 -33.67 12.32 0.29
N VAL A 288 -33.70 12.66 -0.99
CA VAL A 288 -34.79 12.33 -1.91
C VAL A 288 -34.20 11.50 -3.04
N GLU A 289 -34.76 10.31 -3.25
CA GLU A 289 -34.40 9.43 -4.35
C GLU A 289 -34.49 10.17 -5.71
N ASN A 290 -33.52 9.92 -6.57
CA ASN A 290 -33.40 10.50 -7.89
C ASN A 290 -33.00 9.42 -8.92
N ASP A 291 -32.85 9.82 -10.18
CA ASP A 291 -32.62 8.90 -11.30
C ASP A 291 -31.31 8.08 -11.16
N GLU A 292 -30.31 8.64 -10.48
CA GLU A 292 -29.00 8.01 -10.28
C GLU A 292 -28.92 7.25 -8.95
N THR A 293 -29.36 7.88 -7.87
CA THR A 293 -29.22 7.39 -6.49
C THR A 293 -30.58 7.08 -5.88
N SER A 294 -30.73 5.86 -5.35
CA SER A 294 -31.97 5.44 -4.65
C SER A 294 -31.85 5.45 -3.13
N ARG A 295 -30.63 5.40 -2.57
CA ARG A 295 -30.40 5.34 -1.12
C ARG A 295 -29.07 5.99 -0.76
N ILE A 296 -28.97 6.47 0.46
CA ILE A 296 -27.70 6.86 1.08
C ILE A 296 -27.49 6.15 2.42
N MET A 297 -26.25 6.03 2.88
CA MET A 297 -25.93 5.49 4.21
C MET A 297 -24.63 6.05 4.78
N LEU A 298 -24.45 5.90 6.09
CA LEU A 298 -23.18 6.07 6.76
C LEU A 298 -22.60 4.70 7.10
N TRP A 299 -21.48 4.36 6.49
CA TRP A 299 -20.84 3.06 6.60
C TRP A 299 -19.54 3.13 7.41
N ASP A 300 -19.33 2.17 8.31
CA ASP A 300 -18.15 2.11 9.19
C ASP A 300 -16.94 1.38 8.57
N GLY A 301 -17.07 0.95 7.31
CA GLY A 301 -16.05 0.16 6.61
C GLY A 301 -15.97 -1.30 7.06
N LYS A 302 -16.91 -1.79 7.88
CA LYS A 302 -16.88 -3.15 8.46
C LYS A 302 -18.17 -3.92 8.23
N GLU A 303 -19.33 -3.26 8.28
CA GLU A 303 -20.62 -3.91 8.06
C GLU A 303 -20.73 -4.43 6.61
N GLU A 304 -21.36 -5.60 6.43
CA GLU A 304 -21.62 -6.15 5.09
C GLU A 304 -22.83 -5.45 4.48
N ILE A 305 -22.59 -4.55 3.51
CA ILE A 305 -23.62 -3.70 2.90
C ILE A 305 -23.93 -4.06 1.43
N GLY A 306 -23.32 -5.14 0.92
CA GLY A 306 -23.39 -5.54 -0.48
C GLY A 306 -22.17 -5.09 -1.29
N ILE A 307 -22.35 -4.85 -2.58
CA ILE A 307 -21.26 -4.48 -3.49
C ILE A 307 -20.92 -3.00 -3.29
N VAL A 308 -19.65 -2.71 -3.00
CA VAL A 308 -19.06 -1.36 -3.00
C VAL A 308 -18.15 -1.25 -4.22
N ASP A 309 -18.11 -0.10 -4.90
CA ASP A 309 -17.18 0.10 -6.01
C ASP A 309 -15.74 -0.13 -5.53
N SER A 310 -14.99 -0.95 -6.26
CA SER A 310 -13.67 -1.38 -5.81
C SER A 310 -12.63 -0.25 -5.82
N ILE A 311 -12.82 0.81 -6.61
CA ILE A 311 -11.97 2.01 -6.58
C ILE A 311 -12.29 2.83 -5.34
N ASP A 312 -13.57 3.04 -5.06
CA ASP A 312 -14.03 3.82 -3.91
C ASP A 312 -13.65 3.14 -2.60
N GLU A 313 -13.76 1.81 -2.54
CA GLU A 313 -13.32 1.02 -1.39
C GLU A 313 -11.84 1.27 -1.06
N LYS A 314 -10.95 1.42 -2.06
CA LYS A 314 -9.54 1.76 -1.83
C LYS A 314 -9.38 3.14 -1.21
N LEU A 315 -10.11 4.12 -1.72
CA LEU A 315 -10.08 5.47 -1.16
C LEU A 315 -10.60 5.49 0.28
N ILE A 316 -11.70 4.78 0.55
CA ILE A 316 -12.28 4.64 1.89
C ILE A 316 -11.30 3.99 2.86
N GLN A 317 -10.64 2.90 2.45
CA GLN A 317 -9.63 2.24 3.29
C GLN A 317 -8.45 3.16 3.62
N ILE A 318 -8.04 4.03 2.71
CA ILE A 318 -6.96 5.00 2.97
C ILE A 318 -7.40 6.02 4.03
N PHE A 319 -8.59 6.60 3.87
CA PHE A 319 -9.06 7.68 4.73
C PHE A 319 -9.48 7.18 6.12
N LEU A 320 -10.19 6.04 6.21
CA LEU A 320 -10.59 5.46 7.50
C LEU A 320 -9.40 4.86 8.30
N ARG A 321 -8.27 4.55 7.64
CA ARG A 321 -7.02 4.16 8.34
C ARG A 321 -6.28 5.37 8.90
N GLY A 322 -6.42 6.55 8.28
CA GLY A 322 -5.77 7.79 8.71
C GLY A 322 -6.47 8.54 9.84
N THR A 323 -7.71 8.17 10.17
CA THR A 323 -8.51 8.75 11.27
C THR A 323 -8.35 8.03 12.61
N ARG A 324 -7.53 6.97 12.69
CA ARG A 324 -7.30 6.17 13.91
C ARG A 324 -6.03 6.51 14.66
#